data_AF-A0AAD6U6N1-F1
#
_entry.id   AF-A0AAD6U6N1-F1
#
_cell.length_a   1.000
_cell.length_b   1.000
_cell.length_c   1.000
_cell.angle_alpha   90.00
_cell.angle_beta   90.00
_cell.angle_gamma   90.00
#
_symmetry.space_group_name_H-M   'P 1'
#
loop_
_entity.id
_entity.type
_entity.pdbx_description
1 polymer ?
#
loop_
_entity_poly.entity_id
_entity_poly.type
_entity_poly.pdbx_seq_one_letter_code
_entity_poly.pdbx_strand_id
1 'polypeptide(L)'
;MFYIKGVCNDRHYLNKHPSLTAVCFTLNPQFRLVLNGKSPSYTLPTSHLEHSQLSTAVQPTSNYWIRTVANGGTAGFDNGINSAILRYIGAPIEDPSTPLTASVVPLLEQNLHPALREPRVPGLPVPGGADVNLHLAIAFDFTSFKFTINSAEFIPPTAPVLLQILSGAQSATDLLPAGSVYTLPPNKVIEISIPGGSIGAPHPFHLHGHNFHVIRSAGNSTYNFINPPIRDVVSTGTDTADNTTIRFVTDNAGPCVPLLFHIDFHLEIGLAIVFAEDTGTIVKSKHPPAWDKLCPIYDSLTPDQL
;
A
#
# COMPACT_ATOMS: atom_id res chain seq x y z
N MET A 1 -2.02 -14.44 -6.76
CA MET A 1 -2.77 -15.55 -6.12
C MET A 1 -3.69 -14.91 -5.10
N PHE A 2 -4.99 -14.84 -5.37
CA PHE A 2 -5.95 -14.20 -4.46
C PHE A 2 -6.42 -15.22 -3.42
N TYR A 3 -6.33 -14.86 -2.14
CA TYR A 3 -6.77 -15.69 -1.04
C TYR A 3 -8.09 -15.13 -0.51
N ILE A 4 -9.21 -15.77 -0.82
CA ILE A 4 -10.49 -15.45 -0.18
C ILE A 4 -10.53 -16.25 1.13
N LYS A 5 -10.14 -15.62 2.25
CA LYS A 5 -10.16 -16.28 3.56
C LYS A 5 -11.49 -15.97 4.26
N GLY A 6 -12.47 -16.85 4.08
CA GLY A 6 -13.68 -16.92 4.91
C GLY A 6 -13.83 -18.36 5.41
N VAL A 7 -13.60 -18.61 6.71
CA VAL A 7 -13.71 -19.95 7.29
C VAL A 7 -15.06 -20.08 7.98
N CYS A 8 -15.87 -21.07 7.60
CA CYS A 8 -16.97 -21.56 8.42
C CYS A 8 -16.83 -23.08 8.60
N ASN A 9 -17.08 -23.53 9.83
CA ASN A 9 -16.74 -24.83 10.36
C ASN A 9 -17.92 -25.80 10.15
N ASP A 10 -17.95 -26.52 9.03
CA ASP A 10 -18.85 -27.67 8.87
C ASP A 10 -18.10 -28.87 8.29
N ARG A 11 -17.79 -29.84 9.17
CA ARG A 11 -16.81 -30.93 8.96
C ARG A 11 -17.22 -31.98 7.93
N HIS A 12 -18.38 -31.87 7.28
CA HIS A 12 -18.87 -32.91 6.37
C HIS A 12 -18.47 -32.73 4.90
N TYR A 13 -18.02 -31.55 4.47
CA TYR A 13 -17.72 -31.26 3.05
C TYR A 13 -16.23 -31.28 2.67
N LEU A 14 -15.32 -31.26 3.66
CA LEU A 14 -13.86 -31.16 3.42
C LEU A 14 -13.21 -32.45 2.88
N ASN A 15 -13.92 -33.59 2.89
CA ASN A 15 -13.32 -34.90 2.60
C ASN A 15 -13.35 -35.35 1.12
N LYS A 16 -13.88 -34.57 0.18
CA LYS A 16 -13.93 -34.99 -1.24
C LYS A 16 -13.13 -34.16 -2.25
N HIS A 17 -12.80 -32.89 -1.97
CA HIS A 17 -11.96 -32.08 -2.87
C HIS A 17 -11.17 -31.02 -2.07
N PRO A 18 -9.87 -31.22 -1.81
CA PRO A 18 -9.07 -30.33 -0.94
C PRO A 18 -8.77 -28.94 -1.54
N SER A 19 -9.24 -28.64 -2.76
CA SER A 19 -8.97 -27.40 -3.49
C SER A 19 -10.14 -26.41 -3.57
N LEU A 20 -11.31 -26.74 -3.01
CA LEU A 20 -12.50 -25.87 -3.03
C LEU A 20 -12.83 -25.40 -1.62
N THR A 21 -12.48 -24.14 -1.32
CA THR A 21 -13.02 -23.46 -0.13
C THR A 21 -14.38 -22.87 -0.52
N ALA A 22 -15.47 -23.53 -0.11
CA ALA A 22 -16.82 -22.99 -0.25
C ALA A 22 -17.12 -22.05 0.92
N VAL A 23 -17.53 -20.82 0.63
CA VAL A 23 -17.93 -19.82 1.64
C VAL A 23 -19.45 -19.67 1.59
N CYS A 24 -20.13 -19.96 2.70
CA CYS A 24 -21.56 -19.69 2.87
C CYS A 24 -21.73 -18.26 3.42
N PHE A 25 -22.52 -17.44 2.74
CA PHE A 25 -22.83 -16.07 3.19
C PHE A 25 -24.25 -16.00 3.77
N THR A 26 -24.42 -15.28 4.88
CA THR A 26 -25.72 -14.83 5.40
C THR A 26 -26.28 -13.69 4.55
N LEU A 27 -27.51 -13.24 4.81
CA LEU A 27 -28.01 -11.97 4.25
C LEU A 27 -27.06 -10.83 4.68
N ASN A 28 -26.47 -10.13 3.70
CA ASN A 28 -25.51 -9.02 3.83
C ASN A 28 -24.11 -9.39 4.36
N PRO A 29 -23.32 -10.19 3.65
CA PRO A 29 -21.92 -10.41 3.99
C PRO A 29 -21.09 -9.12 3.85
N GLN A 30 -20.19 -8.89 4.81
CA GLN A 30 -19.06 -7.99 4.63
C GLN A 30 -17.92 -8.75 3.95
N PHE A 31 -17.60 -8.35 2.72
CA PHE A 31 -16.45 -8.86 2.01
C PHE A 31 -15.24 -7.99 2.32
N ARG A 32 -14.18 -8.58 2.88
CA ARG A 32 -12.86 -7.95 2.96
C ARG A 32 -12.03 -8.40 1.76
N LEU A 33 -11.76 -7.47 0.86
CA LEU A 33 -10.81 -7.66 -0.23
C LEU A 33 -9.42 -7.25 0.27
N VAL A 34 -8.45 -8.15 0.09
CA VAL A 34 -7.03 -7.91 0.41
C VAL A 34 -6.21 -8.18 -0.86
N LEU A 35 -5.46 -7.19 -1.33
CA LEU A 35 -4.67 -7.30 -2.56
C LEU A 35 -3.20 -7.62 -2.22
N ASN A 36 -2.80 -8.89 -2.25
CA ASN A 36 -1.40 -9.30 -1.96
C ASN A 36 -0.51 -9.36 -3.22
N GLY A 37 -0.76 -8.51 -4.22
CA GLY A 37 -0.06 -8.55 -5.51
C GLY A 37 1.33 -7.93 -5.44
N LYS A 38 2.35 -8.61 -5.98
CA LYS A 38 3.74 -8.12 -6.03
C LYS A 38 4.04 -7.14 -7.17
N SER A 39 3.15 -6.99 -8.16
CA SER A 39 3.43 -6.16 -9.35
C SER A 39 2.21 -5.60 -10.08
N PRO A 40 1.23 -6.37 -10.58
CA PRO A 40 0.12 -5.71 -11.25
C PRO A 40 -0.81 -5.05 -10.24
N SER A 41 -1.11 -3.77 -10.47
CA SER A 41 -2.32 -3.14 -9.95
C SER A 41 -3.55 -3.80 -10.60
N TYR A 42 -4.63 -4.00 -9.85
CA TYR A 42 -5.86 -4.57 -10.39
C TYR A 42 -6.90 -3.48 -10.68
N THR A 43 -7.98 -3.81 -11.40
CA THR A 43 -9.13 -2.90 -11.63
C THR A 43 -9.82 -2.45 -10.34
N LEU A 44 -9.50 -3.11 -9.22
CA LEU A 44 -9.70 -2.61 -7.86
C LEU A 44 -8.34 -2.05 -7.41
N PRO A 45 -8.27 -0.79 -6.95
CA PRO A 45 -7.02 -0.03 -6.99
C PRO A 45 -5.95 -0.70 -6.13
N THR A 46 -4.76 -0.79 -6.73
CA THR A 46 -3.40 -1.02 -6.20
C THR A 46 -3.09 -2.22 -5.29
N SER A 47 -1.83 -2.68 -5.33
CA SER A 47 -1.31 -3.68 -4.42
C SER A 47 -1.39 -3.19 -2.96
N HIS A 48 -1.64 -4.12 -2.05
CA HIS A 48 -1.72 -3.97 -0.59
C HIS A 48 -2.80 -3.01 -0.07
N LEU A 49 -3.84 -2.75 -0.87
CA LEU A 49 -5.05 -2.13 -0.37
C LEU A 49 -6.02 -3.15 0.21
N GLU A 50 -6.58 -2.79 1.38
CA GLU A 50 -7.73 -3.45 1.94
C GLU A 50 -9.00 -2.62 1.70
N HIS A 51 -10.04 -3.27 1.21
CA HIS A 51 -11.35 -2.64 1.05
C HIS A 51 -12.44 -3.56 1.59
N SER A 52 -13.35 -3.00 2.38
CA SER A 52 -14.51 -3.72 2.88
C SER A 52 -15.76 -3.24 2.18
N GLN A 53 -16.47 -4.14 1.51
CA GLN A 53 -17.75 -3.85 0.85
C GLN A 53 -18.87 -4.69 1.44
N LEU A 54 -20.01 -4.03 1.67
CA LEU A 54 -21.27 -4.71 1.91
C LEU A 54 -21.88 -5.04 0.54
N SER A 55 -22.11 -6.33 0.28
CA SER A 55 -22.89 -6.76 -0.87
C SER A 55 -24.22 -7.30 -0.38
N THR A 56 -25.31 -6.77 -0.92
CA THR A 56 -26.64 -7.31 -0.64
C THR A 56 -26.91 -8.47 -1.60
N ALA A 57 -27.12 -9.68 -1.06
CA ALA A 57 -27.42 -10.88 -1.84
C ALA A 57 -28.88 -10.90 -2.34
N VAL A 58 -29.24 -9.92 -3.18
CA VAL A 58 -30.60 -9.72 -3.72
C VAL A 58 -30.78 -10.33 -5.11
N GLN A 59 -29.74 -10.92 -5.67
CA GLN A 59 -29.78 -11.51 -7.01
C GLN A 59 -30.40 -12.91 -6.97
N PRO A 60 -30.96 -13.41 -8.08
CA PRO A 60 -31.45 -14.78 -8.17
C PRO A 60 -30.41 -15.80 -7.73
N THR A 61 -30.86 -16.94 -7.19
CA THR A 61 -29.96 -18.04 -6.82
C THR A 61 -29.27 -18.59 -8.07
N SER A 62 -27.99 -18.27 -8.25
CA SER A 62 -27.18 -18.67 -9.40
C SER A 62 -25.67 -18.60 -9.07
N ASN A 63 -24.83 -18.88 -10.07
CA ASN A 63 -23.39 -18.65 -10.05
C ASN A 63 -23.08 -17.30 -10.72
N TYR A 64 -22.15 -16.54 -10.15
CA TYR A 64 -21.72 -15.22 -10.66
C TYR A 64 -20.19 -15.15 -10.74
N TRP A 65 -19.66 -14.53 -11.80
CA TRP A 65 -18.22 -14.27 -11.91
C TRP A 65 -17.78 -13.15 -10.98
N ILE A 66 -16.79 -13.43 -10.13
CA ILE A 66 -15.92 -12.44 -9.50
C ILE A 66 -14.76 -12.21 -10.45
N ARG A 67 -14.49 -10.96 -10.84
CA ARG A 67 -13.54 -10.61 -11.91
C ARG A 67 -12.48 -9.64 -11.42
N THR A 68 -11.22 -9.87 -11.76
CA THR A 68 -10.09 -9.00 -11.40
C THR A 68 -9.09 -8.90 -12.55
N VAL A 69 -9.03 -7.77 -13.26
CA VAL A 69 -8.03 -7.60 -14.32
C VAL A 69 -6.79 -6.93 -13.76
N ALA A 70 -5.63 -7.51 -14.02
CA ALA A 70 -4.32 -6.92 -13.75
C ALA A 70 -3.96 -5.90 -14.84
N ASN A 71 -3.33 -4.79 -14.46
CA ASN A 71 -2.76 -3.79 -15.40
C ASN A 71 -1.46 -4.28 -16.09
N GLY A 72 -1.18 -5.58 -16.06
CA GLY A 72 -0.04 -6.23 -16.72
C GLY A 72 -0.24 -7.75 -16.81
N GLY A 73 0.42 -8.40 -17.77
CA GLY A 73 0.24 -9.83 -18.05
C GLY A 73 -0.97 -10.13 -18.96
N THR A 74 -1.51 -11.35 -18.89
CA THR A 74 -2.65 -11.77 -19.73
C THR A 74 -3.93 -11.04 -19.30
N ALA A 75 -4.38 -10.12 -20.15
CA ALA A 75 -5.63 -9.39 -19.96
C ALA A 75 -6.85 -10.25 -20.33
N GLY A 76 -8.02 -9.81 -19.89
CA GLY A 76 -9.30 -10.43 -20.23
C GLY A 76 -9.72 -11.56 -19.29
N PHE A 77 -10.73 -12.32 -19.73
CA PHE A 77 -11.39 -13.36 -18.95
C PHE A 77 -11.60 -14.66 -19.74
N ASP A 78 -10.90 -14.79 -20.86
CA ASP A 78 -11.02 -15.96 -21.74
C ASP A 78 -10.64 -17.23 -20.98
N ASN A 79 -11.43 -18.29 -21.15
CA ASN A 79 -11.25 -19.57 -20.44
C ASN A 79 -11.23 -19.45 -18.90
N GLY A 80 -11.85 -18.41 -18.32
CA GLY A 80 -11.96 -18.24 -16.88
C GLY A 80 -10.69 -17.71 -16.20
N ILE A 81 -9.71 -17.20 -16.95
CA ILE A 81 -8.59 -16.47 -16.35
C ILE A 81 -9.12 -15.24 -15.59
N ASN A 82 -8.37 -14.76 -14.60
CA ASN A 82 -8.70 -13.53 -13.86
C ASN A 82 -10.09 -13.55 -13.19
N SER A 83 -10.62 -14.75 -12.91
CA SER A 83 -11.99 -14.96 -12.45
C SER A 83 -12.07 -15.93 -11.27
N ALA A 84 -13.08 -15.76 -10.43
CA ALA A 84 -13.50 -16.68 -9.38
C ALA A 84 -15.03 -16.77 -9.35
N ILE A 85 -15.60 -17.71 -8.59
CA ILE A 85 -17.04 -17.97 -8.58
C ILE A 85 -17.66 -17.53 -7.25
N LEU A 86 -18.65 -16.65 -7.32
CA LEU A 86 -19.62 -16.41 -6.25
C LEU A 86 -20.82 -17.34 -6.48
N ARG A 87 -20.98 -18.35 -5.63
CA ARG A 87 -22.06 -19.35 -5.74
C ARG A 87 -23.09 -19.16 -4.63
N TYR A 88 -24.36 -19.01 -5.00
CA TYR A 88 -25.46 -19.02 -4.04
C TYR A 88 -25.74 -20.45 -3.56
N ILE A 89 -26.18 -20.60 -2.31
CA ILE A 89 -26.65 -21.88 -1.77
C ILE A 89 -27.83 -22.36 -2.62
N GLY A 90 -27.76 -23.58 -3.14
CA GLY A 90 -28.77 -24.16 -4.04
C GLY A 90 -28.53 -23.93 -5.53
N ALA A 91 -27.50 -23.15 -5.92
CA ALA A 91 -27.07 -23.04 -7.31
C ALA A 91 -26.27 -24.30 -7.75
N PRO A 92 -26.33 -24.69 -9.04
CA PRO A 92 -25.61 -25.84 -9.57
C PRO A 92 -24.09 -25.69 -9.46
N ILE A 93 -23.38 -26.83 -9.42
CA ILE A 93 -21.91 -26.86 -9.42
C ILE A 93 -21.42 -26.76 -10.87
N GLU A 94 -21.41 -25.53 -11.38
CA GLU A 94 -20.95 -25.19 -12.73
C GLU A 94 -20.36 -23.79 -12.77
N ASP A 95 -19.73 -23.46 -13.90
CA ASP A 95 -19.17 -22.14 -14.17
C ASP A 95 -20.30 -21.13 -14.49
N PRO A 96 -20.21 -19.87 -14.01
CA PRO A 96 -21.17 -18.84 -14.36
C PRO A 96 -21.21 -18.55 -15.88
N SER A 97 -22.40 -18.25 -16.40
CA SER A 97 -22.59 -17.73 -17.76
C SER A 97 -22.84 -16.21 -17.80
N THR A 98 -22.68 -15.52 -16.66
CA THR A 98 -23.03 -14.10 -16.52
C THR A 98 -22.13 -13.20 -17.37
N PRO A 99 -22.69 -12.34 -18.24
CA PRO A 99 -21.91 -11.47 -19.12
C PRO A 99 -21.10 -10.45 -18.31
N LEU A 100 -19.99 -9.99 -18.88
CA LEU A 100 -19.28 -8.83 -18.35
C LEU A 100 -20.06 -7.56 -18.70
N THR A 101 -20.38 -6.76 -17.70
CA THR A 101 -20.97 -5.43 -17.88
C THR A 101 -19.97 -4.36 -17.49
N ALA A 102 -19.87 -3.29 -18.28
CA ALA A 102 -19.02 -2.15 -17.93
C ALA A 102 -19.51 -1.50 -16.62
N SER A 103 -18.57 -1.09 -15.76
CA SER A 103 -18.90 -0.36 -14.54
C SER A 103 -19.34 1.06 -14.90
N VAL A 104 -20.50 1.47 -14.40
CA VAL A 104 -21.05 2.83 -14.56
C VAL A 104 -20.82 3.71 -13.33
N VAL A 105 -20.38 3.11 -12.21
CA VAL A 105 -20.02 3.80 -10.97
C VAL A 105 -18.67 3.25 -10.49
N PRO A 106 -17.55 3.63 -11.12
CA PRO A 106 -16.23 3.22 -10.66
C PRO A 106 -15.93 3.84 -9.29
N LEU A 107 -15.17 3.11 -8.46
CA LEU A 107 -14.65 3.66 -7.22
C LEU A 107 -13.63 4.76 -7.55
N LEU A 108 -13.93 5.98 -7.14
CA LEU A 108 -13.01 7.11 -7.20
C LEU A 108 -12.55 7.45 -5.78
N GLU A 109 -11.24 7.50 -5.56
CA GLU A 109 -10.67 7.74 -4.22
C GLU A 109 -11.15 9.08 -3.63
N GLN A 110 -11.25 10.11 -4.46
CA GLN A 110 -11.71 11.44 -4.04
C GLN A 110 -13.15 11.48 -3.50
N ASN A 111 -13.95 10.46 -3.80
CA ASN A 111 -15.32 10.34 -3.29
C ASN A 111 -15.40 9.59 -1.95
N LEU A 112 -14.26 9.06 -1.47
CA LEU A 112 -14.17 8.41 -0.17
C LEU A 112 -14.02 9.47 0.93
N HIS A 113 -14.80 9.30 1.99
CA HIS A 113 -14.74 10.13 3.17
C HIS A 113 -14.70 9.26 4.42
N PRO A 114 -13.99 9.67 5.48
CA PRO A 114 -14.02 8.97 6.76
C PRO A 114 -15.45 8.84 7.27
N ALA A 115 -15.82 7.65 7.74
CA ALA A 115 -17.17 7.36 8.25
C ALA A 115 -17.44 8.06 9.59
N LEU A 116 -16.38 8.23 10.39
CA LEU A 116 -16.43 9.00 11.62
C LEU A 116 -16.04 10.46 11.34
N ARG A 117 -16.50 11.38 12.19
CA ARG A 117 -15.91 12.72 12.26
C ARG A 117 -14.50 12.59 12.86
N GLU A 118 -13.57 12.14 12.04
CA GLU A 118 -12.15 12.20 12.33
C GLU A 118 -11.72 13.66 12.44
N PRO A 119 -10.62 13.95 13.17
CA PRO A 119 -10.11 15.30 13.25
C PRO A 119 -9.92 15.88 11.85
N ARG A 120 -10.11 17.20 11.73
CA ARG A 120 -9.81 17.91 10.49
C ARG A 120 -8.38 17.60 10.06
N VAL A 121 -8.15 17.65 8.75
CA VAL A 121 -6.83 17.53 8.17
C VAL A 121 -5.83 18.39 8.96
N PRO A 122 -4.71 17.83 9.42
CA PRO A 122 -3.76 18.57 10.23
C PRO A 122 -3.12 19.72 9.43
N GLY A 123 -2.77 20.80 10.14
CA GLY A 123 -2.19 22.01 9.55
C GLY A 123 -3.23 23.01 9.02
N LEU A 124 -2.76 24.03 8.30
CA LEU A 124 -3.62 25.04 7.68
C LEU A 124 -4.28 24.49 6.41
N PRO A 125 -5.55 24.82 6.10
CA PRO A 125 -6.30 24.27 4.96
C PRO A 125 -5.92 24.94 3.63
N VAL A 126 -4.62 25.02 3.36
CA VAL A 126 -4.02 25.55 2.13
C VAL A 126 -2.84 24.65 1.76
N PRO A 127 -2.54 24.44 0.46
CA PRO A 127 -1.30 23.74 0.05
C PRO A 127 -0.07 24.41 0.66
N GLY A 128 0.89 23.62 1.14
CA GLY A 128 2.06 24.15 1.87
C GLY A 128 1.77 24.56 3.33
N GLY A 129 0.55 24.37 3.82
CA GLY A 129 0.10 24.78 5.15
C GLY A 129 0.53 23.86 6.31
N ALA A 130 1.45 22.93 6.07
CA ALA A 130 2.04 22.05 7.08
C ALA A 130 3.29 22.68 7.71
N ASP A 131 3.75 22.14 8.85
CA ASP A 131 4.99 22.57 9.50
C ASP A 131 6.22 22.23 8.64
N VAL A 132 6.19 21.06 7.98
CA VAL A 132 7.24 20.60 7.06
C VAL A 132 6.57 20.18 5.76
N ASN A 133 7.03 20.74 4.65
CA ASN A 133 6.52 20.44 3.33
C ASN A 133 7.64 19.80 2.51
N LEU A 134 7.42 18.57 2.07
CA LEU A 134 8.37 17.79 1.28
C LEU A 134 7.81 17.62 -0.14
N HIS A 135 8.67 17.85 -1.11
CA HIS A 135 8.41 17.53 -2.51
C HIS A 135 9.34 16.41 -2.92
N LEU A 136 8.77 15.32 -3.40
CA LEU A 136 9.54 14.20 -3.94
C LEU A 136 9.66 14.40 -5.45
N ALA A 137 10.87 14.28 -5.98
CA ALA A 137 11.13 14.24 -7.40
C ALA A 137 11.53 12.82 -7.78
N ILE A 138 10.60 12.09 -8.39
CA ILE A 138 10.85 10.72 -8.86
C ILE A 138 11.44 10.80 -10.26
N ALA A 139 12.63 10.23 -10.44
CA ALA A 139 13.28 10.08 -11.73
C ALA A 139 13.76 8.64 -11.93
N PHE A 140 13.93 8.25 -13.19
CA PHE A 140 14.45 6.93 -13.55
C PHE A 140 15.66 7.09 -14.46
N ASP A 141 16.77 6.45 -14.09
CA ASP A 141 17.96 6.36 -14.92
C ASP A 141 17.94 5.04 -15.69
N PHE A 142 17.79 5.15 -17.01
CA PHE A 142 17.78 4.01 -17.93
C PHE A 142 19.14 3.34 -18.09
N THR A 143 20.24 4.01 -17.72
CA THR A 143 21.61 3.50 -17.85
C THR A 143 21.94 2.54 -16.72
N SER A 144 21.70 2.97 -15.48
CA SER A 144 21.87 2.13 -14.29
C SER A 144 20.66 1.23 -14.01
N PHE A 145 19.52 1.49 -14.67
CA PHE A 145 18.24 0.84 -14.44
C PHE A 145 17.74 1.02 -13.00
N LYS A 146 17.83 2.25 -12.49
CA LYS A 146 17.52 2.61 -11.10
C LYS A 146 16.59 3.81 -11.02
N PHE A 147 15.72 3.81 -10.02
CA PHE A 147 14.96 4.97 -9.60
C PHE A 147 15.79 5.84 -8.66
N THR A 148 15.50 7.13 -8.71
CA THR A 148 15.99 8.10 -7.73
C THR A 148 14.83 8.93 -7.21
N ILE A 149 14.92 9.29 -5.93
CA ILE A 149 14.02 10.27 -5.30
C ILE A 149 14.89 11.45 -4.87
N ASN A 150 14.59 12.64 -5.38
CA ASN A 150 15.40 13.84 -5.12
C ASN A 150 16.89 13.64 -5.47
N SER A 151 17.14 12.99 -6.60
CA SER A 151 18.50 12.67 -7.10
C SER A 151 19.31 11.70 -6.23
N ALA A 152 18.70 11.04 -5.24
CA ALA A 152 19.32 9.98 -4.46
C ALA A 152 18.76 8.61 -4.83
N GLU A 153 19.64 7.63 -4.99
CA GLU A 153 19.26 6.22 -5.10
C GLU A 153 19.20 5.60 -3.70
N PHE A 154 18.14 4.85 -3.42
CA PHE A 154 18.09 4.07 -2.20
C PHE A 154 18.82 2.74 -2.38
N ILE A 155 19.94 2.61 -1.68
CA ILE A 155 20.68 1.37 -1.57
C ILE A 155 20.56 0.90 -0.11
N PRO A 156 20.01 -0.31 0.15
CA PRO A 156 19.90 -0.83 1.50
C PRO A 156 21.26 -0.76 2.23
N PRO A 157 21.35 -0.06 3.37
CA PRO A 157 22.60 0.07 4.11
C PRO A 157 22.94 -1.25 4.79
N THR A 158 24.23 -1.56 4.95
CA THR A 158 24.69 -2.77 5.64
C THR A 158 24.15 -2.84 7.08
N ALA A 159 24.18 -1.71 7.79
CA ALA A 159 23.57 -1.59 9.11
C ALA A 159 22.13 -1.02 8.97
N PRO A 160 21.10 -1.68 9.53
CA PRO A 160 19.74 -1.14 9.52
C PRO A 160 19.68 0.27 10.11
N VAL A 161 18.86 1.16 9.53
CA VAL A 161 18.75 2.57 9.98
C VAL A 161 18.41 2.66 11.47
N LEU A 162 17.55 1.77 11.99
CA LEU A 162 17.26 1.69 13.42
C LEU A 162 18.52 1.41 14.27
N LEU A 163 19.37 0.49 13.83
CA LEU A 163 20.61 0.16 14.52
C LEU A 163 21.60 1.34 14.47
N GLN A 164 21.67 2.07 13.36
CA GLN A 164 22.48 3.28 13.27
C GLN A 164 22.02 4.33 14.29
N ILE A 165 20.71 4.53 14.44
CA ILE A 165 20.15 5.47 15.42
C ILE A 165 20.45 5.03 16.85
N LEU A 166 20.20 3.76 17.17
CA LEU A 166 20.51 3.20 18.49
C LEU A 166 22.02 3.25 18.82
N SER A 167 22.87 3.22 17.80
CA SER A 167 24.33 3.35 17.92
C SER A 167 24.81 4.80 18.02
N GLY A 168 23.90 5.79 17.97
CA GLY A 168 24.18 7.20 18.23
C GLY A 168 23.97 8.16 17.05
N ALA A 169 23.63 7.69 15.85
CA ALA A 169 23.34 8.56 14.72
C ALA A 169 21.98 9.24 14.87
N GLN A 170 21.93 10.57 14.91
CA GLN A 170 20.68 11.30 15.20
C GLN A 170 20.21 12.19 14.07
N SER A 171 21.10 12.63 13.18
CA SER A 171 20.76 13.50 12.06
C SER A 171 20.76 12.75 10.74
N ALA A 172 20.06 13.29 9.73
CA ALA A 172 20.02 12.71 8.38
C ALA A 172 21.41 12.58 7.74
N THR A 173 22.35 13.47 8.11
CA THR A 173 23.73 13.44 7.60
C THR A 173 24.57 12.32 8.23
N ASP A 174 24.18 11.84 9.41
CA ASP A 174 24.87 10.73 10.09
C ASP A 174 24.29 9.36 9.69
N LEU A 175 23.16 9.35 8.99
CA LEU A 175 22.43 8.15 8.61
C LEU A 175 22.70 7.75 7.16
N LEU A 176 22.82 6.46 6.94
CA LEU A 176 22.96 5.83 5.64
C LEU A 176 21.64 5.18 5.20
N PRO A 177 21.31 5.17 3.90
CA PRO A 177 22.11 5.70 2.79
C PRO A 177 21.94 7.23 2.64
N ALA A 178 23.05 7.92 2.37
CA ALA A 178 23.08 9.38 2.24
C ALA A 178 22.13 9.86 1.12
N GLY A 179 21.37 10.93 1.39
CA GLY A 179 20.42 11.52 0.44
C GLY A 179 19.04 10.85 0.41
N SER A 180 18.88 9.65 0.97
CA SER A 180 17.59 8.95 1.02
C SER A 180 16.96 8.88 2.42
N VAL A 181 17.58 9.50 3.41
CA VAL A 181 17.07 9.59 4.80
C VAL A 181 16.66 11.03 5.10
N TYR A 182 15.43 11.22 5.57
CA TYR A 182 14.85 12.51 5.93
C TYR A 182 14.51 12.49 7.42
N THR A 183 15.15 13.35 8.22
CA THR A 183 14.80 13.50 9.63
C THR A 183 13.54 14.33 9.79
N LEU A 184 12.56 13.80 10.52
CA LEU A 184 11.32 14.50 10.81
C LEU A 184 11.25 14.92 12.29
N PRO A 185 10.89 16.17 12.59
CA PRO A 185 10.70 16.62 13.96
C PRO A 185 9.45 15.98 14.58
N PRO A 186 9.44 15.73 15.90
CA PRO A 186 8.26 15.17 16.61
C PRO A 186 7.10 16.16 16.69
N ASN A 187 5.88 15.63 16.69
CA ASN A 187 4.60 16.34 16.86
C ASN A 187 4.39 17.50 15.87
N LYS A 188 4.79 17.29 14.62
CA LYS A 188 4.68 18.25 13.52
C LYS A 188 3.82 17.70 12.40
N VAL A 189 3.14 18.62 11.72
CA VAL A 189 2.37 18.28 10.53
C VAL A 189 3.31 18.21 9.33
N ILE A 190 3.29 17.09 8.63
CA ILE A 190 4.09 16.85 7.44
C ILE A 190 3.16 16.80 6.24
N GLU A 191 3.50 17.54 5.19
CA GLU A 191 2.88 17.43 3.86
C GLU A 191 3.90 16.84 2.89
N ILE A 192 3.52 15.79 2.17
CA ILE A 192 4.34 15.19 1.12
C ILE A 192 3.59 15.31 -0.20
N SER A 193 4.25 15.88 -1.20
CA SER A 193 3.77 15.92 -2.58
C SER A 193 4.58 14.96 -3.44
N ILE A 194 3.86 14.11 -4.18
CA ILE A 194 4.42 12.99 -4.94
C ILE A 194 3.90 13.07 -6.38
N PRO A 195 4.77 13.36 -7.35
CA PRO A 195 4.38 13.45 -8.76
C PRO A 195 4.05 12.07 -9.33
N GLY A 196 3.07 12.03 -10.22
CA GLY A 196 2.71 10.84 -11.00
C GLY A 196 3.43 10.77 -12.34
N GLY A 197 3.10 9.73 -13.12
CA GLY A 197 3.51 9.62 -14.52
C GLY A 197 4.96 9.23 -14.80
N SER A 198 5.74 8.85 -13.77
CA SER A 198 7.04 8.21 -13.96
C SER A 198 6.91 6.81 -14.59
N ILE A 199 8.02 6.27 -15.11
CA ILE A 199 8.00 4.95 -15.76
C ILE A 199 7.52 3.85 -14.80
N GLY A 200 6.62 3.00 -15.28
CA GLY A 200 6.02 1.95 -14.44
C GLY A 200 4.91 2.46 -13.51
N ALA A 201 4.41 3.68 -13.73
CA ALA A 201 3.21 4.20 -13.10
C ALA A 201 1.95 3.37 -13.45
N PRO A 202 0.89 3.38 -12.62
CA PRO A 202 0.76 4.18 -11.41
C PRO A 202 1.59 3.60 -10.26
N HIS A 203 2.15 4.50 -9.44
CA HIS A 203 2.94 4.05 -8.30
C HIS A 203 2.12 4.07 -6.98
N PRO A 204 1.66 2.93 -6.40
CA PRO A 204 1.29 2.87 -4.98
C PRO A 204 2.46 3.16 -4.04
N PHE A 205 2.36 4.26 -3.29
CA PHE A 205 3.24 4.61 -2.18
C PHE A 205 2.58 4.25 -0.85
N HIS A 206 3.32 3.51 -0.02
CA HIS A 206 2.96 3.10 1.32
C HIS A 206 3.81 3.86 2.35
N LEU A 207 3.20 4.33 3.44
CA LEU A 207 3.93 4.90 4.57
C LEU A 207 3.82 3.98 5.78
N HIS A 208 4.95 3.50 6.27
CA HIS A 208 4.98 2.72 7.50
C HIS A 208 4.78 3.61 8.73
N GLY A 209 4.14 3.04 9.76
CA GLY A 209 3.97 3.69 11.07
C GLY A 209 2.85 4.72 11.14
N HIS A 210 2.20 5.05 10.02
CA HIS A 210 1.22 6.13 9.92
C HIS A 210 0.06 5.79 8.99
N ASN A 211 -1.12 6.32 9.34
CA ASN A 211 -2.12 6.64 8.33
C ASN A 211 -2.02 8.12 7.97
N PHE A 212 -2.35 8.45 6.72
CA PHE A 212 -2.28 9.81 6.20
C PHE A 212 -3.59 10.22 5.51
N HIS A 213 -3.84 11.52 5.54
CA HIS A 213 -4.93 12.16 4.82
C HIS A 213 -4.51 12.37 3.38
N VAL A 214 -5.24 11.81 2.42
CA VAL A 214 -5.00 12.04 0.98
C VAL A 214 -5.70 13.33 0.57
N ILE A 215 -5.03 14.45 0.77
CA ILE A 215 -5.60 15.78 0.50
C ILE A 215 -5.74 16.05 -1.00
N ARG A 216 -4.99 15.35 -1.85
CA ARG A 216 -5.15 15.35 -3.30
C ARG A 216 -4.85 13.95 -3.86
N SER A 217 -5.85 13.34 -4.47
CA SER A 217 -5.75 12.02 -5.13
C SER A 217 -5.23 12.13 -6.57
N ALA A 218 -4.68 11.04 -7.09
CA ALA A 218 -4.41 10.88 -8.51
C ALA A 218 -5.67 11.06 -9.37
N GLY A 219 -5.54 11.67 -10.55
CA GLY A 219 -6.66 12.02 -11.43
C GLY A 219 -7.49 13.21 -10.94
N ASN A 220 -7.08 13.88 -9.86
CA ASN A 220 -7.76 15.05 -9.31
C ASN A 220 -6.80 16.24 -9.14
N SER A 221 -7.25 17.43 -9.51
CA SER A 221 -6.52 18.69 -9.35
C SER A 221 -6.97 19.49 -8.11
N THR A 222 -8.05 19.08 -7.46
CA THR A 222 -8.62 19.77 -6.30
C THR A 222 -8.06 19.22 -4.99
N TYR A 223 -7.93 20.11 -4.00
CA TYR A 223 -7.51 19.73 -2.65
C TYR A 223 -8.72 19.62 -1.72
N ASN A 224 -8.78 18.55 -0.93
CA ASN A 224 -9.77 18.34 0.12
C ASN A 224 -9.11 18.45 1.51
N PHE A 225 -9.31 19.59 2.19
CA PHE A 225 -8.87 19.82 3.57
C PHE A 225 -9.97 19.58 4.62
N ILE A 226 -11.16 19.16 4.18
CA ILE A 226 -12.33 19.03 5.05
C ILE A 226 -12.47 17.59 5.53
N ASN A 227 -12.53 16.65 4.60
CA ASN A 227 -12.80 15.23 4.86
C ASN A 227 -12.16 14.29 3.82
N PRO A 228 -10.86 14.44 3.51
CA PRO A 228 -10.19 13.52 2.61
C PRO A 228 -10.17 12.09 3.18
N PRO A 229 -10.03 11.07 2.33
CA PRO A 229 -9.85 9.72 2.81
C PRO A 229 -8.54 9.59 3.60
N ILE A 230 -8.57 8.73 4.62
CA ILE A 230 -7.42 8.40 5.46
C ILE A 230 -7.02 6.96 5.17
N ARG A 231 -5.75 6.74 4.82
CA ARG A 231 -5.21 5.42 4.45
C ARG A 231 -3.69 5.35 4.63
N ASP A 232 -3.09 4.21 4.34
CA ASP A 232 -1.65 3.94 4.46
C ASP A 232 -0.96 3.67 3.11
N VAL A 233 -1.71 3.41 2.04
CA VAL A 233 -1.20 3.26 0.66
C VAL A 233 -2.01 4.15 -0.28
N VAL A 234 -1.35 4.89 -1.16
CA VAL A 234 -1.99 5.77 -2.16
C VAL A 234 -1.34 5.64 -3.53
N SER A 235 -2.14 5.65 -4.59
CA SER A 235 -1.63 5.71 -5.97
C SER A 235 -1.17 7.12 -6.31
N THR A 236 0.04 7.27 -6.87
CA THR A 236 0.52 8.58 -7.36
C THR A 236 -0.06 8.98 -8.71
N GLY A 237 -0.73 8.06 -9.39
CA GLY A 237 -1.34 8.31 -10.70
C GLY A 237 -0.44 7.98 -11.88
N THR A 238 -1.04 8.01 -13.06
CA THR A 238 -0.39 7.67 -14.34
C THR A 238 -0.07 8.89 -15.18
N ASP A 239 -0.69 10.03 -14.89
CA ASP A 239 -0.48 11.27 -15.64
C ASP A 239 0.67 12.06 -15.01
N THR A 240 1.49 12.72 -15.82
CA THR A 240 2.55 13.61 -15.33
C THR A 240 1.99 14.89 -14.70
N ALA A 241 0.71 15.20 -14.93
CA ALA A 241 -0.02 16.25 -14.24
C ALA A 241 -0.53 15.83 -12.84
N ASP A 242 -0.49 14.53 -12.53
CA ASP A 242 -0.86 14.04 -11.20
C ASP A 242 0.17 14.49 -10.16
N ASN A 243 -0.31 15.00 -9.04
CA ASN A 243 0.52 15.36 -7.90
C ASN A 243 -0.21 14.97 -6.62
N THR A 244 -0.09 13.69 -6.30
CA THR A 244 -0.75 13.13 -5.12
C THR A 244 -0.13 13.75 -3.88
N THR A 245 -0.96 14.30 -3.00
CA THR A 245 -0.48 15.01 -1.81
C THR A 245 -1.11 14.41 -0.57
N ILE A 246 -0.27 14.09 0.42
CA ILE A 246 -0.66 13.46 1.68
C ILE A 246 -0.25 14.30 2.89
N ARG A 247 -1.00 14.19 3.98
CA ARG A 247 -0.64 14.78 5.28
C ARG A 247 -0.77 13.83 6.45
N PHE A 248 0.20 13.88 7.36
CA PHE A 248 0.18 13.15 8.62
C PHE A 248 0.86 13.98 9.72
N VAL A 249 0.76 13.50 10.95
CA VAL A 249 1.42 14.10 12.11
C VAL A 249 2.51 13.14 12.57
N THR A 250 3.67 13.66 12.95
CA THR A 250 4.77 12.86 13.51
C THR A 250 4.55 12.53 14.99
N ASP A 251 3.61 11.64 15.27
CA ASP A 251 3.26 11.17 16.62
C ASP A 251 3.82 9.78 16.97
N ASN A 252 4.69 9.21 16.13
CA ASN A 252 5.22 7.86 16.26
C ASN A 252 6.75 7.84 16.17
N ALA A 253 7.42 7.96 17.32
CA ALA A 253 8.87 7.93 17.42
C ALA A 253 9.45 6.59 16.94
N GLY A 254 10.15 6.61 15.82
CA GLY A 254 10.64 5.41 15.15
C GLY A 254 11.34 5.78 13.84
N PRO A 255 12.33 4.99 13.37
CA PRO A 255 12.67 5.04 11.97
C PRO A 255 11.46 4.46 11.25
N CYS A 256 10.63 5.34 10.71
CA CYS A 256 9.57 4.97 9.80
C CYS A 256 10.25 4.53 8.49
N VAL A 257 10.62 3.27 8.42
CA VAL A 257 11.16 2.60 7.22
C VAL A 257 9.98 2.00 6.45
N PRO A 258 9.81 2.19 5.13
CA PRO A 258 10.11 3.31 4.23
C PRO A 258 8.80 4.02 3.76
N LEU A 259 8.91 5.13 3.02
CA LEU A 259 7.87 5.45 2.03
C LEU A 259 8.10 4.49 0.86
N LEU A 260 7.46 3.33 0.89
CA LEU A 260 7.74 2.19 0.03
C LEU A 260 6.84 2.19 -1.20
N PHE A 261 7.44 1.89 -2.34
CA PHE A 261 6.72 1.42 -3.51
C PHE A 261 6.32 -0.06 -3.40
N HIS A 262 5.02 -0.39 -3.40
CA HIS A 262 4.56 -1.76 -3.12
C HIS A 262 4.54 -2.71 -4.34
N ILE A 263 5.34 -2.41 -5.37
CA ILE A 263 5.79 -3.41 -6.34
C ILE A 263 7.20 -3.76 -5.94
N ASP A 264 7.40 -4.98 -5.43
CA ASP A 264 8.67 -5.49 -4.92
C ASP A 264 9.84 -5.20 -5.88
N PHE A 265 9.57 -5.22 -7.19
CA PHE A 265 10.58 -4.92 -8.20
C PHE A 265 11.09 -3.48 -8.13
N HIS A 266 10.25 -2.44 -7.99
CA HIS A 266 10.80 -1.07 -8.02
C HIS A 266 11.49 -0.66 -6.71
N LEU A 267 11.15 -1.33 -5.60
CA LEU A 267 11.94 -1.22 -4.37
C LEU A 267 13.38 -1.69 -4.60
N GLU A 268 13.56 -2.85 -5.23
CA GLU A 268 14.88 -3.42 -5.53
C GLU A 268 15.74 -2.51 -6.43
N ILE A 269 15.08 -1.74 -7.30
CA ILE A 269 15.73 -0.75 -8.15
C ILE A 269 15.71 0.67 -7.57
N GLY A 270 15.53 0.84 -6.26
CA GLY A 270 15.89 2.07 -5.54
C GLY A 270 14.76 3.07 -5.29
N LEU A 271 13.50 2.73 -5.57
CA LEU A 271 12.36 3.62 -5.33
C LEU A 271 11.88 3.58 -3.87
N ALA A 272 12.70 4.09 -2.97
CA ALA A 272 12.39 4.18 -1.54
C ALA A 272 13.08 5.39 -0.87
N ILE A 273 12.51 5.85 0.24
CA ILE A 273 13.14 6.80 1.16
C ILE A 273 12.81 6.39 2.60
N VAL A 274 13.61 6.84 3.56
CA VAL A 274 13.42 6.57 4.98
C VAL A 274 13.13 7.86 5.72
N PHE A 275 12.07 7.87 6.52
CA PHE A 275 11.79 8.94 7.46
C PHE A 275 12.31 8.56 8.84
N ALA A 276 13.30 9.32 9.34
CA ALA A 276 13.80 9.17 10.69
C ALA A 276 13.04 10.13 11.61
N GLU A 277 11.94 9.64 12.20
CA GLU A 277 11.03 10.44 13.02
C GLU A 277 11.42 10.39 14.49
N ASP A 278 11.62 11.57 15.10
CA ASP A 278 11.95 11.71 16.52
C ASP A 278 13.13 10.85 17.00
N THR A 279 14.27 11.00 16.34
CA THR A 279 15.50 10.24 16.64
C THR A 279 15.94 10.33 18.10
N GLY A 280 15.66 11.46 18.78
CA GLY A 280 15.94 11.64 20.20
C GLY A 280 15.17 10.68 21.13
N THR A 281 13.95 10.31 20.76
CA THR A 281 13.15 9.32 21.52
C THR A 281 13.52 7.89 21.12
N ILE A 282 13.84 7.63 19.85
CA ILE A 282 14.24 6.29 19.36
C ILE A 282 15.43 5.73 20.14
N VAL A 283 16.44 6.56 20.43
CA VAL A 283 17.65 6.14 21.18
C VAL A 283 17.30 5.57 22.56
N LYS A 284 16.15 5.95 23.13
CA LYS A 284 15.66 5.48 24.43
C LYS A 284 14.71 4.29 24.33
N SER A 285 14.39 3.84 23.11
CA SER A 285 13.50 2.72 22.88
C SER A 285 14.13 1.41 23.38
N LYS A 286 13.27 0.51 23.86
CA LYS A 286 13.69 -0.83 24.30
C LYS A 286 13.35 -1.83 23.21
N HIS A 287 14.31 -2.65 22.83
CA HIS A 287 14.14 -3.78 21.92
C HIS A 287 14.41 -5.09 22.67
N PRO A 288 13.80 -6.21 22.24
CA PRO A 288 14.04 -7.51 22.85
C PRO A 288 15.50 -7.95 22.59
N PRO A 289 16.15 -8.70 23.51
CA PRO A 289 17.51 -9.21 23.31
C PRO A 289 17.66 -10.15 22.08
N ALA A 290 16.55 -10.64 21.53
CA ALA A 290 16.56 -11.39 20.28
C ALA A 290 16.89 -10.50 19.07
N TRP A 291 16.52 -9.22 19.10
CA TRP A 291 16.79 -8.25 18.04
C TRP A 291 18.29 -8.00 17.89
N ASP A 292 19.01 -7.89 19.00
CA ASP A 292 20.48 -7.70 19.03
C ASP A 292 21.26 -8.81 18.32
N LYS A 293 20.65 -9.99 18.21
CA LYS A 293 21.26 -11.17 17.59
C LYS A 293 21.02 -11.23 16.08
N LEU A 294 20.09 -10.45 15.53
CA LEU A 294 19.71 -10.55 14.12
C LEU A 294 20.86 -10.19 13.18
N CYS A 295 21.48 -9.01 13.37
CA CYS A 295 22.61 -8.58 12.52
C CYS A 295 23.81 -9.55 12.63
N PRO A 296 24.31 -9.92 13.83
CA PRO A 296 25.41 -10.88 13.94
C PRO A 296 25.11 -12.25 13.30
N ILE A 297 23.87 -12.75 13.42
CA ILE A 297 23.48 -14.02 12.77
C ILE A 297 23.49 -13.84 11.25
N TYR A 298 22.84 -12.81 10.73
CA TYR A 298 22.75 -12.54 9.30
C TYR A 298 24.13 -12.34 8.66
N ASP A 299 25.00 -11.55 9.29
CA ASP A 299 26.35 -11.27 8.82
C ASP A 299 27.28 -12.50 8.84
N SER A 300 26.90 -13.54 9.60
CA SER A 300 27.64 -14.82 9.67
C SER A 300 27.17 -15.86 8.64
N LEU A 301 26.08 -15.59 7.90
CA LEU A 301 25.56 -16.51 6.89
C LEU A 301 26.48 -16.57 5.67
N THR A 302 26.62 -17.76 5.10
CA THR A 302 27.31 -17.94 3.81
C THR A 302 26.40 -17.50 2.66
N PRO A 303 26.95 -17.21 1.47
CA PRO A 303 26.13 -16.90 0.29
C PRO A 303 25.09 -17.97 -0.04
N ASP A 304 25.35 -19.25 0.26
CA ASP A 304 24.40 -20.36 0.03
C ASP A 304 23.23 -20.38 1.03
N GLN A 305 23.31 -19.59 2.11
CA GLN A 305 22.30 -19.51 3.17
C GLN A 305 21.39 -18.27 3.05
N LEU A 306 21.73 -17.34 2.13
CA LEU A 306 20.96 -16.13 1.82
C LEU A 306 19.98 -16.39 0.67
#